data_AF-A0A2D4GPV3-F1
#
_entry.id   AF-A0A2D4GPV3-F1
#
_cell.length_a   1.000
_cell.length_b   1.000
_cell.length_c   1.000
_cell.angle_alpha   90.00
_cell.angle_beta   90.00
_cell.angle_gamma   90.00
#
_symmetry.space_group_name_H-M   'P 1'
#
loop_
_entity.id
_entity.type
_entity.pdbx_description
1 polymer ?
#
loop_
_entity_poly.entity_id
_entity_poly.type
_entity_poly.pdbx_seq_one_letter_code
_entity_poly.pdbx_strand_id
1 'polypeptide(L)'
;TISICFPTGLPTYLVVMAIGLNQTKSGSVQLQSVNLEARTGSLGELELQRRDSRMDLFVAELPPTLSTTNSFSIVVHGMDGAGQKLERSAPQVATVTGSLLEVRG
;
A
#
# COMPACT_ATOMS: atom_id res chain seq x y z
N THR A 1 15.50 2.70 -2.76
CA THR A 1 14.44 2.85 -3.77
C THR A 1 13.92 1.48 -4.12
N ILE A 2 12.61 1.27 -4.03
CA ILE A 2 11.97 0.05 -4.54
C ILE A 2 11.47 0.38 -5.95
N SER A 3 11.98 -0.33 -6.95
CA SER A 3 11.50 -0.21 -8.34
C SER A 3 10.61 -1.40 -8.62
N ILE A 4 9.33 -1.13 -8.91
CA ILE A 4 8.35 -2.18 -9.18
C ILE A 4 8.00 -2.15 -10.67
N CYS A 5 8.28 -3.27 -11.33
CA CYS A 5 8.12 -3.46 -12.75
C CYS A 5 6.84 -4.26 -13.01
N PHE A 6 5.86 -3.71 -13.72
CA PHE A 6 4.58 -4.40 -13.96
C PHE A 6 4.27 -4.64 -15.43
N PRO A 7 3.82 -5.85 -15.80
CA PRO A 7 3.23 -6.12 -17.11
C PRO A 7 2.02 -5.21 -17.37
N THR A 8 2.00 -4.56 -18.53
CA THR A 8 0.82 -3.80 -18.98
C THR A 8 -0.39 -4.73 -19.10
N GLY A 9 -1.49 -4.39 -18.41
CA GLY A 9 -2.76 -5.12 -18.50
C GLY A 9 -2.98 -6.22 -17.45
N LEU A 10 -2.05 -6.44 -16.52
CA LEU A 10 -2.28 -7.33 -15.37
C LEU A 10 -2.56 -6.54 -14.09
N PRO A 11 -3.50 -7.02 -13.25
CA PRO A 11 -3.78 -6.37 -11.98
C PRO A 11 -2.55 -6.46 -11.09
N THR A 12 -2.21 -5.32 -10.49
CA THR A 12 -1.04 -5.17 -9.64
C THR A 12 -1.51 -4.91 -8.22
N TYR A 13 -0.89 -5.55 -7.24
CA TYR A 13 -1.29 -5.42 -5.86
C TYR A 13 -0.15 -4.88 -5.01
N LEU A 14 -0.46 -3.89 -4.17
CA LEU A 14 0.34 -3.53 -3.02
C LEU A 14 0.01 -4.52 -1.89
N VAL A 15 1.03 -5.09 -1.28
CA VAL A 15 0.91 -5.96 -0.12
C VAL A 15 1.54 -5.25 1.08
N VAL A 16 0.78 -5.09 2.15
CA VAL A 16 1.21 -4.49 3.41
C VAL A 16 1.15 -5.56 4.49
N MET A 17 2.31 -5.90 5.04
CA MET A 17 2.40 -6.73 6.23
C MET A 17 2.59 -5.83 7.44
N ALA A 18 1.64 -5.86 8.37
CA ALA A 18 1.69 -5.06 9.57
C ALA A 18 2.21 -5.90 10.73
N ILE A 19 3.35 -5.50 11.30
CA ILE A 19 3.95 -6.18 12.45
C ILE A 19 3.76 -5.35 13.71
N GLY A 20 3.53 -6.03 14.84
CA GLY A 20 3.39 -5.36 16.13
C GLY A 20 2.07 -4.58 16.29
N LEU A 21 1.04 -4.90 15.50
CA LEU A 21 -0.33 -4.45 15.78
C LEU A 21 -0.75 -5.05 17.12
N ASN A 22 -0.65 -4.27 18.19
CA ASN A 22 -0.85 -4.76 19.54
C ASN A 22 -2.36 -5.04 19.75
N GLN A 23 -2.77 -6.30 19.63
CA GLN A 23 -4.14 -6.75 19.90
C GLN A 23 -4.39 -6.77 21.41
N THR A 24 -4.40 -5.59 22.03
CA THR A 24 -4.72 -5.50 23.46
C THR A 24 -6.22 -5.55 23.68
N LYS A 25 -6.63 -6.03 24.86
CA LYS A 25 -8.04 -6.24 25.28
C LYS A 25 -8.94 -5.00 25.17
N SER A 26 -8.40 -3.81 24.90
CA SER A 26 -9.12 -2.53 24.86
C SER A 26 -9.44 -2.04 23.44
N GLY A 27 -9.06 -2.80 22.40
CA GLY A 27 -9.39 -2.49 21.00
C GLY A 27 -8.26 -2.90 20.05
N SER A 28 -8.62 -3.28 18.83
CA SER A 28 -7.67 -3.65 17.79
C SER A 28 -7.25 -2.43 16.98
N VAL A 29 -5.96 -2.33 16.66
CA VAL A 29 -5.52 -1.41 15.60
C VAL A 29 -6.08 -1.91 14.28
N GLN A 30 -6.79 -1.04 13.57
CA GLN A 30 -7.37 -1.33 12.27
C GLN A 30 -6.67 -0.48 11.22
N LEU A 31 -5.94 -1.15 10.32
CA LEU A 31 -5.46 -0.51 9.10
C LEU A 31 -6.62 -0.40 8.12
N GLN A 32 -6.79 0.79 7.53
CA GLN A 32 -7.96 1.14 6.72
C GLN A 32 -7.54 1.39 5.28
N SER A 33 -6.57 2.28 5.07
CA SER A 33 -6.17 2.71 3.74
C SER A 33 -4.68 3.02 3.68
N VAL A 34 -4.19 3.19 2.46
CA VAL A 34 -2.90 3.82 2.19
C VAL A 34 -3.09 5.02 1.27
N ASN A 35 -2.41 6.11 1.58
CA ASN A 35 -2.25 7.23 0.65
C ASN A 35 -0.90 7.09 -0.07
N LEU A 36 -0.92 7.30 -1.38
CA LEU A 36 0.30 7.34 -2.20
C LEU A 36 0.70 8.79 -2.38
N GLU A 37 1.83 9.22 -1.81
CA GLU A 37 2.22 10.64 -1.80
C GLU A 37 3.46 10.91 -2.64
N ALA A 38 3.31 11.73 -3.68
CA ALA A 38 4.42 12.27 -4.44
C ALA A 38 4.75 13.69 -3.96
N ARG A 39 5.89 14.23 -4.42
CA ARG A 39 6.26 15.64 -4.15
C ARG A 39 5.21 16.65 -4.61
N THR A 40 4.44 16.32 -5.64
CA THR A 40 3.40 17.17 -6.23
C THR A 40 2.04 17.03 -5.54
N GLY A 41 1.91 16.16 -4.54
CA GLY A 41 0.67 15.88 -3.81
C GLY A 41 0.30 14.39 -3.79
N SER A 42 -0.90 14.10 -3.31
CA SER A 42 -1.46 12.74 -3.30
C SER A 42 -1.70 12.23 -4.74
N LEU A 43 -1.29 10.99 -4.98
CA LEU A 43 -1.55 10.20 -6.17
C LEU A 43 -2.84 9.36 -6.04
N GLY A 44 -3.42 9.31 -4.85
CA GLY A 44 -4.65 8.57 -4.56
C GLY A 44 -4.58 7.80 -3.24
N GLU A 45 -5.77 7.55 -2.68
CA GLU A 45 -6.00 6.70 -1.52
C GLU A 45 -6.50 5.33 -1.96
N LEU A 46 -5.98 4.27 -1.35
CA LEU A 46 -6.34 2.89 -1.63
C LEU A 46 -6.81 2.20 -0.35
N GLU A 47 -8.04 1.71 -0.38
CA GLU A 47 -8.60 0.91 0.70
C GLU A 47 -7.87 -0.42 0.83
N LEU A 48 -7.44 -0.74 2.05
CA LEU A 48 -6.75 -1.98 2.37
C LEU A 48 -7.76 -3.07 2.69
N GLN A 49 -7.68 -4.17 1.95
CA GLN A 49 -8.43 -5.38 2.25
C GLN A 49 -7.58 -6.34 3.08
N ARG A 50 -8.08 -6.76 4.23
CA ARG A 50 -7.42 -7.81 5.02
C ARG A 50 -7.56 -9.15 4.30
N ARG A 51 -6.43 -9.76 3.93
CA ARG A 51 -6.38 -11.06 3.26
C ARG A 51 -6.12 -12.20 4.22
N ASP A 52 -5.30 -11.98 5.24
CA ASP A 52 -5.03 -12.96 6.29
C ASP A 52 -5.12 -12.32 7.67
N SER A 53 -6.00 -12.86 8.51
CA SER A 53 -6.23 -12.37 9.88
C SER A 53 -5.20 -12.85 10.89
N ARG A 54 -4.44 -13.91 10.58
CA ARG A 54 -3.38 -14.45 11.44
C ARG A 54 -2.04 -13.76 11.21
N MET A 55 -1.77 -13.34 9.98
CA MET A 55 -0.50 -12.72 9.59
C MET A 55 -0.57 -11.20 9.45
N ASP A 56 -1.72 -10.59 9.75
CA ASP A 56 -1.97 -9.15 9.57
C ASP A 56 -1.51 -8.65 8.18
N LEU A 57 -1.94 -9.41 7.17
CA LEU A 57 -1.64 -9.16 5.76
C LEU A 57 -2.80 -8.42 5.10
N PHE A 58 -2.48 -7.28 4.52
CA PHE A 58 -3.42 -6.40 3.83
C PHE A 58 -3.00 -6.22 2.39
N VAL A 59 -3.98 -6.08 1.50
CA VAL A 59 -3.72 -5.84 0.07
C VAL A 59 -4.60 -4.73 -0.46
N ALA A 60 -4.06 -3.99 -1.41
CA ALA A 60 -4.81 -3.05 -2.23
C ALA A 60 -4.38 -3.21 -3.69
N GLU A 61 -5.34 -3.12 -4.61
CA GLU A 61 -5.01 -3.08 -6.04
C GLU A 61 -4.45 -1.69 -6.37
N LEU A 62 -3.28 -1.67 -7.03
CA LEU A 62 -2.69 -0.44 -7.53
C LEU A 62 -3.40 -0.03 -8.82
N PRO A 63 -3.83 1.25 -8.96
CA PRO A 63 -4.44 1.73 -10.17
C PRO A 63 -3.52 1.50 -11.38
N PRO A 64 -4.02 0.97 -12.51
CA PRO A 64 -3.21 0.80 -13.72
C PRO A 64 -2.73 2.13 -14.30
N THR A 65 -3.37 3.24 -13.91
CA THR A 65 -3.01 4.62 -14.25
C THR A 65 -1.88 5.17 -13.38
N LEU A 66 -1.36 4.41 -12.42
CA LEU A 66 -0.27 4.84 -11.53
C LEU A 66 1.11 4.82 -12.21
N SER A 67 1.14 5.02 -13.53
CA SER A 67 2.33 5.19 -14.37
C SER A 67 2.98 6.54 -14.12
N THR A 68 3.49 6.74 -12.90
CA THR A 68 4.19 7.97 -12.55
C THR A 68 5.69 7.76 -12.70
N THR A 69 6.33 8.58 -13.54
CA THR A 69 7.79 8.76 -13.58
C THR A 69 8.35 9.36 -12.28
N ASN A 70 7.47 9.71 -11.34
CA ASN A 70 7.82 10.33 -10.07
C ASN A 70 7.74 9.32 -8.94
N SER A 71 8.75 9.38 -8.08
CA SER A 71 8.81 8.60 -6.87
C SER A 71 7.75 9.03 -5.86
N PHE A 72 7.15 8.07 -5.16
CA PHE A 72 6.15 8.33 -4.12
C PHE A 72 6.47 7.57 -2.83
N SER A 73 5.91 8.06 -1.73
CA SER A 73 5.91 7.40 -0.43
C SER A 73 4.55 6.73 -0.21
N ILE A 74 4.55 5.62 0.52
CA ILE A 74 3.33 4.94 0.93
C ILE A 74 3.05 5.37 2.37
N VAL A 75 1.93 6.02 2.60
CA VAL A 75 1.49 6.46 3.93
C VAL A 75 0.34 5.58 4.36
N VAL A 76 0.50 4.83 5.43
CA VAL A 76 -0.51 3.94 5.96
C VAL A 76 -1.39 4.70 6.94
N HIS A 77 -2.71 4.60 6.76
CA HIS A 77 -3.73 5.15 7.65
C HIS A 77 -4.45 4.02 8.40
N GLY A 78 -4.73 4.27 9.67
CA GLY A 78 -5.53 3.38 10.50
C GLY A 78 -6.13 4.08 11.70
N MET A 79 -6.78 3.29 12.55
CA MET A 79 -7.25 3.70 13.87
C MET A 79 -6.72 2.76 14.94
N ASP A 80 -6.36 3.29 16.09
CA ASP A 80 -6.05 2.47 17.26
C ASP A 80 -7.33 2.02 18.00
N GLY A 81 -7.15 1.19 19.03
CA GLY A 81 -8.26 0.69 19.84
C GLY A 81 -9.04 1.76 20.61
N ALA A 82 -8.52 2.99 20.72
CA ALA A 82 -9.18 4.13 21.32
C ALA A 82 -9.88 5.03 20.28
N GLY A 83 -9.85 4.65 19.00
CA GLY A 83 -10.41 5.42 17.89
C GLY A 83 -9.53 6.60 17.46
N GLN A 84 -8.28 6.68 17.91
CA GLN A 84 -7.36 7.72 17.45
C GLN A 84 -6.76 7.34 16.09
N LYS A 85 -6.59 8.34 15.22
CA LYS A 85 -5.97 8.15 13.92
C LYS A 85 -4.49 7.78 14.07
N LEU A 86 -4.08 6.75 13.36
CA LEU A 86 -2.70 6.32 13.22
C LEU A 86 -2.25 6.61 11.78
N GLU A 87 -1.18 7.37 11.65
CA GLU A 87 -0.54 7.65 10.35
C GLU A 87 0.93 7.28 10.42
N ARG A 88 1.40 6.47 9.45
CA ARG A 88 2.80 6.06 9.36
C ARG A 88 3.25 5.95 7.91
N SER A 89 4.30 6.70 7.56
CA SER A 89 4.95 6.59 6.25
C SER A 89 5.93 5.43 6.22
N ALA A 90 5.96 4.69 5.10
CA ALA A 90 7.04 3.75 4.84
C ALA A 90 8.38 4.52 4.76
N PRO A 91 9.46 4.02 5.39
CA PRO A 91 10.73 4.72 5.42
C PRO A 91 11.44 4.77 4.05
N GLN A 92 10.93 4.04 3.06
CA GLN A 92 11.54 3.86 1.76
C GLN A 92 10.62 4.36 0.65
N VAL A 93 11.22 5.13 -0.26
CA VAL A 93 10.56 5.70 -1.43
C VAL A 93 10.41 4.64 -2.53
N ALA A 94 9.22 4.61 -3.14
CA ALA A 94 8.84 3.68 -4.20
C ALA A 94 8.76 4.39 -5.57
N THR A 95 9.01 3.61 -6.62
CA THR A 95 8.85 4.01 -8.02
C THR A 95 8.16 2.87 -8.77
N VAL A 96 7.26 3.22 -9.69
CA VAL A 96 6.55 2.24 -10.52
C VAL A 96 6.99 2.41 -11.97
N THR A 97 7.32 1.31 -12.64
CA THR A 97 7.72 1.27 -14.04
C THR A 97 6.87 0.24 -14.76
N GLY A 98 6.09 0.68 -15.76
CA GLY A 98 5.41 -0.23 -16.67
C GLY A 98 6.42 -0.94 -17.57
N SER A 99 6.26 -2.23 -17.79
CA SER A 99 7.02 -2.98 -18.77
C SER A 99 6.10 -3.88 -19.57
N LEU A 100 6.40 -4.05 -20.85
CA LEU A 100 5.70 -5.01 -21.68
C LEU A 100 6.34 -6.37 -21.48
N LEU A 101 5.60 -7.34 -20.92
CA LEU A 101 6.00 -8.74 -20.94
C LEU A 101 5.56 -9.34 -22.27
N GLU A 102 6.49 -9.64 -23.16
CA GLU A 102 6.23 -10.53 -24.29
C GLU A 102 6.24 -11.97 -23.78
N VAL A 103 5.06 -12.59 -23.72
CA VAL A 103 4.97 -14.04 -23.48
C VAL A 103 5.11 -14.73 -24.82
N ARG A 104 6.29 -15.32 -25.09
CA ARG A 104 6.44 -16.22 -26.24
C ARG A 104 5.74 -17.54 -25.93
N GLY A 105 4.72 -17.87 -26.73
CA GLY A 105 4.09 -19.19 -26.77
C GLY A 105 4.87 -20.17 -27.63
#